data_AF-A0A936J7X9-F1
#
_entry.id   AF-A0A936J7X9-F1
#
_cell.length_a   1.000
_cell.length_b   1.000
_cell.length_c   1.000
_cell.angle_alpha   90.00
_cell.angle_beta   90.00
_cell.angle_gamma   90.00
#
_symmetry.space_group_name_H-M   'P 1'
#
loop_
_entity.id
_entity.type
_entity.pdbx_description
1 polymer ?
#
loop_
_entity_poly.entity_id
_entity_poly.type
_entity_poly.pdbx_seq_one_letter_code
_entity_poly.pdbx_strand_id
1 'polypeptide(L)'
;MSVTPDTLSFIQQAGQSIDAARQALVEAVAQQGKVVASAVVEQPFGAVNDKLFAQWKTLARLAQEVQSIEDQFKAIYETAVGLKACDIQVLVALPHVPRQKGPARTHLVDDVAVEDVVVRSKGVKKAPKRKNAKVKVGTSPQTLAGNHAKVLDFFRTQLNRKSWKPLTHATMAKGSGIPAGSVGASLARLKKEGLLLADDKGGYKLA
;
A
#
# COMPACT_ATOMS: atom_id res chain seq x y z
N MET A 1 0.01 -25.99 -10.77
CA MET A 1 0.69 -24.73 -10.40
C MET A 1 -0.34 -23.86 -9.69
N SER A 2 -0.33 -23.82 -8.36
CA SER A 2 -1.29 -23.04 -7.58
C SER A 2 -0.78 -21.61 -7.38
N VAL A 3 -1.70 -20.65 -7.45
CA VAL A 3 -1.44 -19.23 -7.17
C VAL A 3 -1.47 -19.04 -5.65
N THR A 4 -0.40 -18.46 -5.08
CA THR A 4 -0.32 -18.21 -3.63
C THR A 4 -1.30 -17.10 -3.21
N PRO A 5 -1.77 -17.08 -1.95
CA PRO A 5 -2.63 -16.00 -1.46
C PRO A 5 -1.95 -14.62 -1.58
N ASP A 6 -0.62 -14.55 -1.43
CA ASP A 6 0.14 -13.31 -1.58
C ASP A 6 0.08 -12.76 -3.01
N THR A 7 0.14 -13.64 -4.02
CA THR A 7 0.06 -13.21 -5.43
C THR A 7 -1.33 -12.68 -5.80
N LEU A 8 -2.41 -13.26 -5.25
CA LEU A 8 -3.76 -12.69 -5.37
C LEU A 8 -3.87 -11.31 -4.71
N SER A 9 -3.24 -11.13 -3.55
CA SER A 9 -3.24 -9.82 -2.86
C SER A 9 -2.54 -8.73 -3.67
N PHE A 10 -1.43 -9.06 -4.35
CA PHE A 10 -0.74 -8.12 -5.24
C PHE A 10 -1.59 -7.75 -6.46
N ILE A 11 -2.29 -8.71 -7.07
CA ILE A 11 -3.21 -8.44 -8.18
C ILE A 11 -4.35 -7.52 -7.74
N GLN A 12 -4.92 -7.78 -6.56
CA GLN A 12 -5.97 -6.94 -5.99
C GLN A 12 -5.48 -5.51 -5.71
N GLN A 13 -4.30 -5.36 -5.10
CA GLN A 13 -3.71 -4.05 -4.82
C GLN A 13 -3.43 -3.27 -6.11
N ALA A 14 -2.92 -3.94 -7.15
CA ALA A 14 -2.72 -3.33 -8.46
C ALA A 14 -4.06 -2.84 -9.05
N GLY A 15 -5.11 -3.67 -9.01
CA GLY A 15 -6.45 -3.30 -9.47
C GLY A 15 -7.01 -2.08 -8.73
N GLN A 16 -6.84 -1.99 -7.41
CA GLN A 16 -7.25 -0.81 -6.62
C GLN A 16 -6.53 0.46 -7.06
N SER A 17 -5.23 0.39 -7.38
CA SER A 17 -4.48 1.56 -7.84
C SER A 17 -4.94 2.04 -9.23
N ILE A 18 -5.34 1.12 -10.10
CA ILE A 18 -5.88 1.42 -11.44
C ILE A 18 -7.26 2.07 -11.31
N ASP A 19 -8.13 1.55 -10.45
CA ASP A 19 -9.44 2.15 -10.18
C ASP A 19 -9.30 3.57 -9.59
N ALA A 20 -8.39 3.78 -8.64
CA ALA A 20 -8.11 5.12 -8.11
C ALA A 20 -7.64 6.09 -9.21
N ALA A 21 -6.77 5.63 -10.13
CA ALA A 21 -6.33 6.43 -11.26
C ALA A 21 -7.49 6.74 -12.24
N ARG A 22 -8.36 5.76 -12.50
CA ARG A 22 -9.57 5.95 -13.33
C ARG A 22 -10.48 7.01 -12.72
N GLN A 23 -10.77 6.93 -11.43
CA GLN A 23 -11.64 7.90 -10.74
C GLN A 23 -11.09 9.32 -10.88
N ALA A 24 -9.79 9.51 -10.63
CA ALA A 24 -9.14 10.80 -10.81
C ALA A 24 -9.22 11.32 -12.26
N LEU A 25 -9.09 10.44 -13.25
CA LEU A 25 -9.23 10.81 -14.66
C LEU A 25 -10.66 11.19 -15.01
N VAL A 26 -11.67 10.45 -14.55
CA VAL A 26 -13.08 10.77 -14.77
C VAL A 26 -13.43 12.12 -14.14
N GLU A 27 -12.93 12.42 -12.95
CA GLU A 27 -13.08 13.73 -12.31
C GLU A 27 -12.44 14.85 -13.15
N ALA A 28 -11.22 14.63 -13.65
CA ALA A 28 -10.54 15.59 -14.52
C ALA A 28 -11.31 15.80 -15.85
N VAL A 29 -11.88 14.74 -16.45
CA VAL A 29 -12.72 14.82 -17.66
C VAL A 29 -13.96 15.67 -17.37
N ALA A 30 -14.60 15.46 -16.23
CA ALA A 30 -15.80 16.19 -15.83
C ALA A 30 -15.50 17.67 -15.55
N GLN A 31 -14.38 17.97 -14.89
CA GLN A 31 -13.94 19.35 -14.64
C GLN A 31 -13.60 20.08 -15.94
N GLN A 32 -12.81 19.45 -16.81
CA GLN A 32 -12.44 20.04 -18.10
C GLN A 32 -13.66 20.19 -19.02
N GLY A 33 -14.61 19.25 -18.97
CA GLY A 33 -15.88 19.35 -19.69
C GLY A 33 -16.71 20.56 -19.29
N LYS A 34 -16.73 20.92 -17.99
CA LYS A 34 -17.39 22.15 -17.51
C LYS A 34 -16.71 23.41 -18.06
N VAL A 35 -15.38 23.44 -18.08
CA VAL A 35 -14.60 24.57 -18.62
C VAL A 35 -14.84 24.73 -20.13
N VAL A 36 -14.86 23.63 -20.87
CA VAL A 36 -15.19 23.65 -22.30
C VAL A 36 -16.62 24.12 -22.51
N ALA A 37 -17.59 23.63 -21.73
CA ALA A 37 -18.98 24.04 -21.85
C ALA A 37 -19.17 25.53 -21.57
N SER A 38 -18.55 26.09 -20.53
CA SER A 38 -18.60 27.53 -20.26
C SER A 38 -17.92 28.34 -21.36
N ALA A 39 -16.77 27.88 -21.85
CA ALA A 39 -16.05 28.59 -22.90
C ALA A 39 -16.79 28.58 -24.25
N VAL A 40 -17.49 27.48 -24.57
CA VAL A 40 -18.35 27.38 -25.77
C VAL A 40 -19.56 28.31 -25.69
N VAL A 41 -20.13 28.50 -24.50
CA VAL A 41 -21.22 29.48 -24.29
C VAL A 41 -20.73 30.92 -24.53
N GLU A 42 -19.52 31.25 -24.07
CA GLU A 42 -18.94 32.59 -24.25
C GLU A 42 -18.45 32.86 -25.67
N GLN A 43 -17.76 31.91 -26.30
CA GLN A 43 -17.21 32.04 -27.66
C GLN A 43 -17.27 30.71 -28.43
N PRO A 44 -18.39 30.39 -29.11
CA PRO A 44 -18.58 29.07 -29.72
C PRO A 44 -17.57 28.70 -30.82
N PHE A 45 -16.92 29.68 -31.46
CA PHE A 45 -16.00 29.47 -32.59
C PHE A 45 -14.58 30.00 -32.35
N GLY A 46 -14.16 30.14 -31.09
CA GLY A 46 -12.80 30.56 -30.76
C GLY A 46 -11.77 29.45 -30.97
N ALA A 47 -10.63 29.75 -31.63
CA ALA A 47 -9.54 28.80 -31.83
C ALA A 47 -8.92 28.24 -30.52
N VAL A 48 -9.15 28.92 -29.38
CA VAL A 48 -8.78 28.43 -28.04
C VAL A 48 -9.71 27.29 -27.59
N ASN A 49 -11.00 27.36 -27.92
CA ASN A 49 -11.99 26.36 -27.55
C ASN A 49 -11.82 25.06 -28.33
N ASP A 50 -11.40 25.14 -29.60
CA ASP A 50 -11.02 23.95 -30.38
C ASP A 50 -9.86 23.19 -29.71
N LYS A 51 -8.86 23.91 -29.19
CA LYS A 51 -7.74 23.32 -28.46
C LYS A 51 -8.20 22.69 -27.13
N LEU A 52 -9.05 23.37 -26.37
CA LEU A 52 -9.60 22.85 -25.11
C LEU A 52 -10.48 21.61 -25.35
N PHE A 53 -11.27 21.60 -26.41
CA PHE A 53 -12.10 20.47 -26.81
C PHE A 53 -11.26 19.28 -27.29
N ALA A 54 -10.19 19.54 -28.06
CA ALA A 54 -9.23 18.50 -28.43
C ALA A 54 -8.55 17.89 -27.20
N GLN A 55 -8.12 18.72 -26.24
CA GLN A 55 -7.55 18.26 -24.97
C GLN A 55 -8.56 17.41 -24.17
N TRP A 56 -9.80 17.89 -24.04
CA TRP A 56 -10.86 17.16 -23.36
C TRP A 56 -11.13 15.79 -24.01
N LYS A 57 -11.18 15.72 -25.35
CA LYS A 57 -11.28 14.45 -26.09
C LYS A 57 -10.10 13.51 -25.82
N THR A 58 -8.87 14.02 -25.83
CA THR A 58 -7.69 13.18 -25.53
C THR A 58 -7.72 12.62 -24.12
N LEU A 59 -8.13 13.43 -23.15
CA LEU A 59 -8.27 13.03 -21.76
C LEU A 59 -9.40 11.99 -21.57
N ALA A 60 -10.53 12.18 -22.26
CA ALA A 60 -11.62 11.20 -22.27
C ALA A 60 -11.21 9.87 -22.90
N ARG A 61 -10.43 9.89 -23.99
CA ARG A 61 -9.88 8.67 -24.60
C ARG A 61 -8.93 7.95 -23.65
N LEU A 62 -8.08 8.69 -22.94
CA LEU A 62 -7.18 8.11 -21.94
C LEU A 62 -7.95 7.49 -20.76
N ALA A 63 -9.04 8.11 -20.31
CA ALA A 63 -9.92 7.51 -19.31
C ALA A 63 -10.55 6.19 -19.79
N GLN A 64 -10.94 6.12 -21.06
CA GLN A 64 -11.47 4.89 -21.68
C GLN A 64 -10.40 3.79 -21.79
N GLU A 65 -9.15 4.14 -22.08
CA GLU A 65 -8.03 3.19 -22.11
C GLU A 65 -7.75 2.62 -20.73
N VAL A 66 -7.73 3.46 -19.69
CA VAL A 66 -7.57 2.99 -18.29
C VAL A 66 -8.73 2.09 -17.87
N GLN A 67 -9.96 2.39 -18.31
CA GLN A 67 -11.10 1.50 -18.10
C GLN A 67 -10.89 0.12 -18.72
N SER A 68 -10.40 0.07 -19.96
CA SER A 68 -10.11 -1.21 -20.61
C SER A 68 -9.04 -2.01 -19.86
N ILE A 69 -8.04 -1.35 -19.27
CA ILE A 69 -7.00 -2.00 -18.46
C ILE A 69 -7.61 -2.54 -17.15
N GLU A 70 -8.51 -1.80 -16.52
CA GLU A 70 -9.22 -2.26 -15.32
C GLU A 70 -9.99 -3.56 -15.60
N ASP A 71 -10.72 -3.62 -16.72
CA ASP A 71 -11.49 -4.80 -17.10
C ASP A 71 -10.57 -6.00 -17.44
N GLN A 72 -9.41 -5.76 -18.04
CA GLN A 72 -8.37 -6.78 -18.20
C GLN A 72 -7.85 -7.29 -16.85
N PHE A 73 -7.63 -6.39 -15.88
CA PHE A 73 -7.18 -6.77 -14.54
C PHE A 73 -8.23 -7.59 -13.77
N LYS A 74 -9.52 -7.31 -13.96
CA LYS A 74 -10.61 -8.14 -13.41
C LYS A 74 -10.56 -9.56 -13.98
N ALA A 75 -10.39 -9.71 -15.29
CA ALA A 75 -10.25 -11.02 -15.92
C ALA A 75 -9.00 -11.78 -15.42
N ILE A 76 -7.88 -11.09 -15.21
CA ILE A 76 -6.67 -11.68 -14.62
C ILE A 76 -6.93 -12.15 -13.19
N TYR A 77 -7.67 -11.37 -12.39
CA TYR A 77 -8.03 -11.77 -11.04
C TYR A 77 -8.97 -13.00 -11.03
N GLU A 78 -9.99 -13.04 -11.89
CA GLU A 78 -10.90 -14.17 -12.01
C GLU A 78 -10.17 -15.46 -12.41
N THR A 79 -9.27 -15.38 -13.39
CA THR A 79 -8.45 -16.53 -13.79
C THR A 79 -7.51 -16.99 -12.66
N ALA A 80 -6.90 -16.06 -11.93
CA ALA A 80 -6.05 -16.38 -10.78
C ALA A 80 -6.84 -17.02 -9.62
N VAL A 81 -8.08 -16.60 -9.38
CA VAL A 81 -8.99 -17.22 -8.40
C VAL A 81 -9.38 -18.64 -8.84
N GLY A 82 -9.66 -18.84 -10.14
CA GLY A 82 -9.94 -20.17 -10.70
C GLY A 82 -8.78 -21.15 -10.49
N LEU A 83 -7.54 -20.69 -10.64
CA LEU A 83 -6.34 -21.50 -10.39
C LEU A 83 -6.13 -21.85 -8.90
N LYS A 84 -6.62 -21.01 -7.98
CA LYS A 84 -6.64 -21.30 -6.53
C LYS A 84 -7.70 -22.36 -6.17
N ALA A 85 -8.84 -22.39 -6.86
CA ALA A 85 -9.92 -23.35 -6.59
C ALA A 85 -9.59 -24.80 -7.00
N CYS A 86 -8.60 -25.00 -7.88
CA CYS A 86 -8.14 -26.33 -8.30
C CYS A 86 -7.33 -27.09 -7.23
N ASP A 87 -7.02 -26.48 -6.07
CA ASP A 87 -6.43 -27.17 -4.91
C ASP A 87 -7.54 -27.91 -4.11
N ILE A 88 -8.19 -28.88 -4.78
CA ILE A 88 -9.06 -29.83 -4.08
C ILE A 88 -8.15 -30.77 -3.31
N GLN A 89 -8.16 -30.65 -1.99
CA GLN A 89 -7.54 -31.60 -1.08
C GLN A 89 -8.08 -33.00 -1.40
N VAL A 90 -7.25 -33.84 -2.03
CA VAL A 90 -7.49 -35.28 -2.09
C VAL A 90 -7.38 -35.76 -0.65
N LEU A 91 -8.53 -35.92 0.01
CA LEU A 91 -8.63 -36.62 1.29
C LEU A 91 -8.04 -38.01 1.07
N VAL A 92 -6.84 -38.23 1.59
CA VAL A 92 -6.22 -39.55 1.69
C VAL A 92 -7.22 -40.45 2.42
N ALA A 93 -7.76 -41.44 1.71
CA ALA A 93 -8.66 -42.42 2.31
C ALA A 93 -7.94 -43.08 3.48
N LEU A 94 -8.45 -42.90 4.70
CA LEU A 94 -7.94 -43.59 5.88
C LEU A 94 -8.02 -45.11 5.63
N PRO A 95 -6.96 -45.89 5.96
CA PRO A 95 -7.01 -47.33 5.83
C PRO A 95 -8.08 -47.90 6.76
N HIS A 96 -8.94 -48.76 6.20
CA HIS A 96 -10.02 -49.42 6.92
C HIS A 96 -9.43 -50.40 7.93
N VAL A 97 -9.50 -50.09 9.22
CA VAL A 97 -9.10 -51.00 10.30
C VAL A 97 -10.24 -52.02 10.50
N PRO A 98 -9.98 -53.34 10.49
CA PRO A 98 -11.02 -54.34 10.63
C PRO A 98 -11.60 -54.34 12.05
N ARG A 99 -12.94 -54.35 12.12
CA ARG A 99 -13.75 -54.37 13.34
C ARG A 99 -13.57 -55.70 14.08
N GLN A 100 -12.83 -55.72 15.18
CA GLN A 100 -12.79 -56.86 16.10
C GLN A 100 -14.12 -56.98 16.86
N LYS A 101 -14.73 -58.17 16.80
CA LYS A 101 -15.88 -58.58 17.61
C LYS A 101 -15.42 -58.91 19.03
N GLY A 102 -16.07 -58.34 20.04
CA GLY A 102 -16.02 -58.82 21.42
C GLY A 102 -17.41 -58.75 22.06
N PRO A 103 -17.86 -59.76 22.83
CA PRO A 103 -19.12 -59.68 23.54
C PRO A 103 -18.95 -59.45 25.06
N ALA A 104 -19.93 -58.70 25.59
CA ALA A 104 -20.60 -58.85 26.89
C ALA A 104 -19.89 -58.45 28.21
N ARG A 105 -20.40 -57.37 28.85
CA ARG A 105 -21.23 -57.31 30.09
C ARG A 105 -21.04 -55.97 30.83
N THR A 106 -22.10 -55.15 30.98
CA THR A 106 -22.88 -54.86 32.23
C THR A 106 -21.98 -54.52 33.42
N HIS A 107 -22.13 -53.43 34.18
CA HIS A 107 -23.27 -52.64 34.63
C HIS A 107 -22.66 -51.40 35.32
N LEU A 108 -23.34 -50.25 35.35
CA LEU A 108 -23.53 -49.34 36.48
C LEU A 108 -23.94 -47.95 35.96
N VAL A 109 -25.09 -47.53 36.50
CA VAL A 109 -25.79 -46.26 36.34
C VAL A 109 -24.98 -45.11 36.95
N ASP A 110 -24.90 -43.97 36.27
CA ASP A 110 -25.38 -42.69 36.83
C ASP A 110 -25.45 -41.56 35.78
N ASP A 111 -26.48 -40.75 35.96
CA ASP A 111 -26.75 -39.40 35.48
C ASP A 111 -26.68 -39.02 33.98
N VAL A 112 -27.88 -38.78 33.43
CA VAL A 112 -28.09 -37.80 32.37
C VAL A 112 -27.89 -36.42 32.99
N ALA A 113 -26.71 -35.84 32.80
CA ALA A 113 -26.50 -34.41 32.95
C ALA A 113 -26.01 -33.85 31.61
N VAL A 114 -26.84 -33.00 31.03
CA VAL A 114 -26.43 -32.00 30.03
C VAL A 114 -25.26 -31.23 30.63
N GLU A 115 -24.03 -31.44 30.15
CA GLU A 115 -22.91 -30.55 30.46
C GLU A 115 -23.01 -29.31 29.58
N ASP A 116 -23.68 -28.31 30.14
CA ASP A 116 -23.46 -26.89 29.87
C ASP A 116 -21.96 -26.59 29.98
N VAL A 117 -21.35 -26.12 28.89
CA VAL A 117 -19.94 -25.69 28.86
C VAL A 117 -19.84 -24.36 29.61
N VAL A 118 -19.80 -24.46 30.94
CA VAL A 118 -19.45 -23.35 31.82
C VAL A 118 -17.95 -23.09 31.68
N VAL A 119 -17.68 -21.98 31.00
CA VAL A 119 -16.41 -21.27 31.04
C VAL A 119 -16.03 -20.95 32.50
N ARG A 120 -15.00 -21.64 33.02
CA ARG A 120 -14.17 -21.18 34.16
C ARG A 120 -12.72 -21.43 33.79
N SER A 121 -11.91 -20.45 33.38
CA SER A 121 -11.42 -19.25 34.07
C SER A 121 -10.63 -19.52 35.37
N LYS A 122 -9.31 -19.29 35.29
CA LYS A 122 -8.33 -18.70 36.26
C LYS A 122 -6.96 -19.36 36.04
N GLY A 123 -5.97 -18.69 35.44
CA GLY A 123 -5.12 -17.64 36.04
C GLY A 123 -3.78 -18.31 36.46
N VAL A 124 -2.59 -17.90 36.04
CA VAL A 124 -1.94 -16.60 36.31
C VAL A 124 -0.88 -16.26 35.24
N LYS A 125 -0.76 -14.95 35.04
CA LYS A 125 0.02 -14.17 34.07
C LYS A 125 1.55 -14.26 34.27
N LYS A 126 2.31 -14.32 33.18
CA LYS A 126 3.60 -13.61 33.06
C LYS A 126 3.49 -12.57 31.95
N ALA A 127 3.49 -11.30 32.34
CA ALA A 127 3.42 -10.16 31.45
C ALA A 127 4.72 -10.00 30.64
N PRO A 128 4.69 -9.76 29.33
CA PRO A 128 5.74 -8.97 28.72
C PRO A 128 5.55 -7.53 29.24
N LYS A 129 6.56 -7.03 29.96
CA LYS A 129 6.63 -5.66 30.49
C LYS A 129 6.11 -4.68 29.44
N ARG A 130 4.97 -4.06 29.72
CA ARG A 130 4.68 -2.70 29.28
C ARG A 130 5.83 -1.84 29.76
N LYS A 131 6.83 -1.60 28.91
CA LYS A 131 7.54 -0.34 29.02
C LYS A 131 6.57 0.70 28.51
N ASN A 132 6.00 1.46 29.45
CA ASN A 132 5.64 2.83 29.20
C ASN A 132 6.79 3.49 28.42
N ALA A 133 6.67 3.59 27.11
CA ALA A 133 7.06 4.83 26.47
C ALA A 133 5.91 5.79 26.81
N LYS A 134 5.91 6.36 28.02
CA LYS A 134 6.08 7.81 28.15
C LYS A 134 6.03 8.45 26.76
N VAL A 135 4.96 9.19 26.52
CA VAL A 135 5.06 10.49 25.88
C VAL A 135 6.25 11.19 26.54
N LYS A 136 7.44 10.96 25.99
CA LYS A 136 8.59 11.82 26.16
C LYS A 136 8.50 12.76 24.98
N VAL A 137 7.81 13.88 25.21
CA VAL A 137 8.37 15.16 24.77
C VAL A 137 9.80 15.15 25.33
N GLY A 138 10.74 14.79 24.48
CA GLY A 138 12.05 14.29 24.87
C GLY A 138 12.95 14.32 23.66
N THR A 139 13.34 15.54 23.33
CA THR A 139 14.48 15.92 22.50
C THR A 139 15.68 15.06 22.87
N SER A 140 15.93 13.98 22.13
CA SER A 140 17.22 13.29 22.14
C SER A 140 17.49 12.69 20.76
N PRO A 141 18.67 12.93 20.17
CA PRO A 141 18.90 12.73 18.74
C PRO A 141 18.97 11.23 18.45
N GLN A 142 18.02 10.72 17.66
CA GLN A 142 18.19 9.41 17.04
C GLN A 142 19.38 9.52 16.10
N THR A 143 20.39 8.68 16.31
CA THR A 143 21.50 8.54 15.38
C THR A 143 20.94 8.09 14.04
N LEU A 144 21.18 8.89 12.99
CA LEU A 144 20.80 8.56 11.62
C LEU A 144 21.48 7.25 11.22
N ALA A 145 20.72 6.17 11.17
CA ALA A 145 21.21 4.86 10.74
C ALA A 145 20.60 4.48 9.38
N GLY A 146 21.38 3.78 8.55
CA GLY A 146 20.94 3.23 7.27
C GLY A 146 20.86 4.26 6.14
N ASN A 147 19.75 4.26 5.40
CA ASN A 147 19.59 5.07 4.20
C ASN A 147 19.72 6.58 4.47
N HIS A 148 19.24 7.04 5.63
CA HIS A 148 19.28 8.47 5.96
C HIS A 148 20.70 9.00 6.15
N ALA A 149 21.62 8.17 6.67
CA ALA A 149 23.03 8.54 6.85
C ALA A 149 23.72 8.75 5.50
N LYS A 150 23.51 7.85 4.53
CA LYS A 150 24.10 7.96 3.18
C LYS A 150 23.62 9.22 2.45
N VAL A 151 22.34 9.57 2.61
CA VAL A 151 21.79 10.81 2.06
C VAL A 151 22.43 12.04 2.72
N LEU A 152 22.63 12.00 4.05
CA LEU A 152 23.30 13.09 4.76
C LEU A 152 24.76 13.24 4.32
N ASP A 153 25.50 12.14 4.19
CA ASP A 153 26.90 12.18 3.76
C ASP A 153 27.03 12.73 2.34
N PHE A 154 26.12 12.34 1.43
CA PHE A 154 26.03 12.97 0.11
C PHE A 154 25.76 14.48 0.22
N PHE A 155 24.83 14.91 1.07
CA PHE A 155 24.56 16.34 1.28
C PHE A 155 25.74 17.10 1.88
N ARG A 156 26.54 16.50 2.76
CA ARG A 156 27.77 17.11 3.27
C ARG A 156 28.79 17.40 2.17
N THR A 157 28.84 16.58 1.12
CA THR A 157 29.76 16.81 -0.01
C THR A 157 29.25 17.87 -1.00
N GLN A 158 27.93 18.01 -1.13
CA GLN A 158 27.33 18.83 -2.18
C GLN A 158 26.79 20.19 -1.69
N LEU A 159 26.31 20.26 -0.46
CA LEU A 159 25.63 21.43 0.10
C LEU A 159 26.53 22.17 1.10
N ASN A 160 26.30 23.47 1.21
CA ASN A 160 26.94 24.34 2.20
C ASN A 160 25.85 24.98 3.07
N ARG A 161 26.24 25.51 4.24
CA ARG A 161 25.32 26.26 5.12
C ARG A 161 24.90 27.63 4.56
N LYS A 162 25.74 28.21 3.70
CA LYS A 162 25.59 29.60 3.22
C LYS A 162 24.83 29.72 1.89
N SER A 163 24.78 28.66 1.09
CA SER A 163 24.18 28.70 -0.25
C SER A 163 23.11 27.63 -0.40
N TRP A 164 21.99 28.05 -0.99
CA TRP A 164 20.94 27.15 -1.43
C TRP A 164 21.35 26.53 -2.76
N LYS A 165 21.23 25.21 -2.87
CA LYS A 165 21.41 24.52 -4.16
C LYS A 165 20.14 23.78 -4.55
N PRO A 166 19.63 23.97 -5.78
CA PRO A 166 18.54 23.17 -6.29
C PRO A 166 19.04 21.75 -6.51
N LEU A 167 18.38 20.77 -5.90
CA LEU A 167 18.76 19.37 -6.04
C LEU A 167 17.51 18.52 -6.26
N THR A 168 17.53 17.69 -7.28
CA THR A 168 16.39 16.84 -7.64
C THR A 168 16.45 15.51 -6.90
N HIS A 169 15.30 14.88 -6.65
CA HIS A 169 15.27 13.56 -6.01
C HIS A 169 16.07 12.51 -6.81
N ALA A 170 16.14 12.63 -8.14
CA ALA A 170 16.92 11.73 -8.99
C ALA A 170 18.44 11.89 -8.78
N THR A 171 18.94 13.12 -8.60
CA THR A 171 20.37 13.36 -8.34
C THR A 171 20.75 12.92 -6.94
N MET A 172 19.86 13.11 -5.95
CA MET A 172 20.02 12.56 -4.59
C MET A 172 20.07 11.04 -4.56
N ALA A 173 19.15 10.38 -5.29
CA ALA A 173 19.10 8.93 -5.36
C ALA A 173 20.40 8.35 -5.94
N LYS A 174 20.87 8.92 -7.06
CA LYS A 174 22.15 8.53 -7.69
C LYS A 174 23.35 8.81 -6.78
N GLY A 175 23.41 9.99 -6.17
CA GLY A 175 24.53 10.42 -5.33
C GLY A 175 24.65 9.70 -3.99
N SER A 176 23.53 9.26 -3.43
CA SER A 176 23.49 8.51 -2.16
C SER A 176 23.41 6.99 -2.33
N GLY A 177 23.22 6.50 -3.56
CA GLY A 177 23.08 5.07 -3.86
C GLY A 177 21.80 4.45 -3.29
N ILE A 178 20.73 5.24 -3.19
CA ILE A 178 19.46 4.84 -2.56
C ILE A 178 18.32 4.94 -3.58
N PRO A 179 17.33 4.02 -3.56
CA PRO A 179 16.15 4.12 -4.43
C PRO A 179 15.42 5.45 -4.25
N ALA A 180 14.92 6.03 -5.35
CA ALA A 180 14.24 7.33 -5.34
C ALA A 180 13.07 7.40 -4.34
N GLY A 181 12.34 6.30 -4.13
CA GLY A 181 11.26 6.21 -3.14
C GLY A 181 11.70 6.38 -1.67
N SER A 182 12.96 6.06 -1.35
CA SER A 182 13.51 6.16 0.02
C SER A 182 14.17 7.54 0.30
N VAL A 183 14.44 8.33 -0.75
CA VAL A 183 14.99 9.69 -0.62
C VAL A 183 14.00 10.62 0.09
N GLY A 184 12.71 10.56 -0.24
CA GLY A 184 11.69 11.41 0.38
C GLY A 184 11.54 11.19 1.89
N ALA A 185 11.51 9.92 2.33
CA ALA A 185 11.49 9.56 3.75
C ALA A 185 12.75 10.03 4.48
N SER A 186 13.90 9.98 3.80
CA SER A 186 15.17 10.47 4.33
C SER A 186 15.19 11.99 4.47
N LEU A 187 14.71 12.73 3.47
CA LEU A 187 14.57 14.19 3.53
C LEU A 187 13.66 14.62 4.68
N ALA A 188 12.50 13.98 4.84
CA ALA A 188 11.57 14.29 5.93
C ALA A 188 12.22 14.11 7.31
N ARG A 189 13.01 13.04 7.48
CA ARG A 189 13.72 12.77 8.73
C ARG A 189 14.86 13.76 8.98
N LEU A 190 15.64 14.10 7.95
CA LEU A 190 16.73 15.07 8.04
C LEU A 190 16.25 16.49 8.36
N LYS A 191 15.09 16.89 7.84
CA LYS A 191 14.42 18.14 8.22
C LYS A 191 13.95 18.10 9.66
N LYS A 192 13.34 16.99 10.10
CA LYS A 192 12.86 16.82 11.48
C LYS A 192 13.98 16.88 12.52
N GLU A 193 15.16 16.36 12.16
CA GLU A 193 16.36 16.42 13.00
C GLU A 193 17.10 17.76 12.88
N GLY A 194 16.62 18.67 12.02
CA GLY A 194 17.20 20.02 11.87
C GLY A 194 18.59 20.00 11.25
N LEU A 195 18.93 18.99 10.45
CA LEU A 195 20.23 18.87 9.77
C LEU A 195 20.20 19.43 8.35
N LEU A 196 19.00 19.62 7.80
CA LEU A 196 18.76 20.07 6.44
C LEU A 196 17.62 21.08 6.42
N LEU A 197 17.83 22.20 5.73
CA LEU A 197 16.82 23.21 5.44
C LEU A 197 16.44 23.10 3.97
N ALA A 198 15.14 23.18 3.69
CA ALA A 198 14.63 23.24 2.32
C ALA A 198 13.85 24.53 2.12
N ASP A 199 13.99 25.08 0.92
CA ASP A 199 13.28 26.25 0.43
C ASP A 199 12.06 25.83 -0.40
N ASP A 200 11.09 26.72 -0.56
CA ASP A 200 9.83 26.48 -1.29
C ASP A 200 10.07 26.26 -2.80
N LYS A 201 11.24 26.65 -3.30
CA LYS A 201 11.68 26.47 -4.69
C LYS A 201 12.44 25.16 -4.93
N GLY A 202 12.45 24.24 -3.96
CA GLY A 202 13.17 22.97 -4.06
C GLY A 202 14.69 23.09 -3.88
N GLY A 203 15.14 24.19 -3.27
CA GLY A 203 16.53 24.39 -2.86
C GLY A 203 16.81 23.72 -1.51
N TYR A 204 18.01 23.18 -1.35
CA TYR A 204 18.45 22.57 -0.09
C TYR A 204 19.75 23.22 0.40
N LYS A 205 19.89 23.31 1.72
CA LYS A 205 21.14 23.68 2.39
C LYS A 205 21.32 22.90 3.68
N LEU A 206 22.55 22.77 4.16
CA LEU A 206 22.81 22.22 5.47
C LEU A 206 22.40 23.24 6.55
N ALA A 207 21.87 22.74 7.66
CA ALA A 207 21.59 23.53 8.85
C ALA A 207 22.88 23.86 9.62
#